data_AF-A0A0A5I1V4-F1
#
_entry.id   AF-A0A0A5I1V4-F1
#
_cell.length_a   1.000
_cell.length_b   1.000
_cell.length_c   1.000
_cell.angle_alpha   90.00
_cell.angle_beta   90.00
_cell.angle_gamma   90.00
#
_symmetry.space_group_name_H-M   'P 1'
#
loop_
_entity.id
_entity.type
_entity.pdbx_description
1 polymer ?
#
loop_
_entity_poly.entity_id
_entity_poly.type
_entity_poly.pdbx_seq_one_letter_code
_entity_poly.pdbx_strand_id
1 'polypeptide(L)'
;MNIKRTILPLISIATLLLEGCGFLNENQSTTSMKQEADITKESETFISVQDYDGTGYTLRNASPAIEKLARENEKDINEAFKDYFSQEYSTEVTVHNLAAANDAITAYVESKSNPNFHTYAVVPVRQGEILYDEVFSQGGKVENAIASGLYAWVYEDEFQQLDQLLEAFMEHNPITGVTDEALNRVIGAGYSTPYYRTAVLDKSLIDISQDYIDHPNRTKRDWANALQSTDYNHKDVTISLHLYMAVQGNEPEQSILSKLEEEIRNHSNTIPQGTYHIDINDNYINKVTGTGSKDNTLSISYPEPIIILKE
;
A
#
# COMPACT_ATOMS: atom_id res chain seq x y z
N MET A 1 9.00 -40.35 14.04
CA MET A 1 7.73 -39.68 14.37
C MET A 1 7.87 -39.07 15.76
N ASN A 2 8.31 -37.82 15.84
CA ASN A 2 8.46 -37.06 17.08
C ASN A 2 7.71 -35.73 16.89
N ILE A 3 6.52 -35.66 17.45
CA ILE A 3 5.70 -34.44 17.47
C ILE A 3 6.25 -33.56 18.57
N LYS A 4 7.00 -32.51 18.22
CA LYS A 4 7.31 -31.43 19.16
C LYS A 4 6.05 -30.59 19.32
N ARG A 5 5.49 -30.57 20.53
CA ARG A 5 4.42 -29.66 20.95
C ARG A 5 5.03 -28.28 21.13
N THR A 6 4.76 -27.37 20.20
CA THR A 6 5.06 -25.94 20.37
C THR A 6 3.92 -25.32 21.18
N ILE A 7 4.24 -24.84 22.37
CA ILE A 7 3.33 -24.08 23.23
C ILE A 7 3.29 -22.67 22.66
N LEU A 8 2.13 -22.27 22.11
CA LEU A 8 1.87 -20.92 21.64
C LEU A 8 1.61 -20.02 22.85
N PRO A 9 2.45 -19.03 23.18
CA PRO A 9 2.08 -18.05 24.18
C PRO A 9 1.01 -17.13 23.57
N LEU A 10 -0.17 -17.06 24.21
CA LEU A 10 -1.15 -16.01 23.94
C LEU A 10 -0.52 -14.67 24.32
N ILE A 11 0.10 -14.00 23.35
CA ILE A 11 0.46 -12.58 23.46
C ILE A 11 -0.83 -11.83 23.11
N SER A 12 -1.43 -11.23 24.13
CA SER A 12 -2.50 -10.24 23.95
C SER A 12 -1.90 -9.02 23.27
N ILE A 13 -1.80 -9.06 21.94
CA ILE A 13 -1.43 -7.93 21.10
C ILE A 13 -2.54 -6.89 21.25
N ALA A 14 -2.25 -5.82 21.99
CA ALA A 14 -3.04 -4.61 21.90
C ALA A 14 -3.05 -4.20 20.43
N THR A 15 -4.24 -4.10 19.84
CA THR A 15 -4.46 -3.73 18.45
C THR A 15 -3.70 -2.44 18.13
N LEU A 16 -2.55 -2.58 17.45
CA LEU A 16 -1.83 -1.51 16.80
C LEU A 16 -2.66 -1.09 15.60
N LEU A 17 -3.67 -0.24 15.83
CA LEU A 17 -4.42 0.41 14.76
C LEU A 17 -3.50 1.43 14.08
N LEU A 18 -2.63 0.92 13.20
CA LEU A 18 -2.00 1.69 12.13
C LEU A 18 -3.06 1.87 11.02
N GLU A 19 -4.15 2.57 11.36
CA GLU A 19 -5.19 2.95 10.41
C GLU A 19 -4.68 4.12 9.54
N GLY A 20 -3.87 3.76 8.54
CA GLY A 20 -3.67 4.56 7.34
C GLY A 20 -4.66 4.11 6.27
N CYS A 21 -5.72 4.91 6.08
CA CYS A 21 -6.70 4.92 4.97
C CYS A 21 -7.76 3.81 4.89
N GLY A 22 -9.03 4.21 5.10
CA GLY A 22 -10.16 3.88 4.24
C GLY A 22 -10.52 2.41 4.04
N PHE A 23 -11.20 1.81 5.02
CA PHE A 23 -12.27 0.84 4.77
C PHE A 23 -13.31 1.01 5.88
N LEU A 24 -14.45 1.61 5.55
CA LEU A 24 -15.57 1.79 6.48
C LEU A 24 -16.20 0.42 6.76
N ASN A 25 -16.19 0.01 8.02
CA ASN A 25 -17.12 -0.99 8.54
C ASN A 25 -18.00 -0.31 9.60
N GLU A 26 -19.29 -0.22 9.31
CA GLU A 26 -20.28 0.53 10.08
C GLU A 26 -20.76 -0.32 11.28
N ASN A 27 -20.38 0.07 12.50
CA ASN A 27 -21.18 -0.01 13.74
C ASN A 27 -20.31 0.19 15.00
N GLN A 28 -20.38 1.37 15.62
CA GLN A 28 -20.82 1.55 17.02
C GLN A 28 -20.66 3.00 17.49
N SER A 29 -21.68 3.44 18.22
CA SER A 29 -21.96 4.80 18.64
C SER A 29 -21.19 5.23 19.90
N THR A 30 -20.82 6.52 19.91
CA THR A 30 -20.70 7.46 21.04
C THR A 30 -19.75 7.12 22.21
N THR A 31 -18.69 7.93 22.39
CA THR A 31 -18.37 8.63 23.67
C THR A 31 -17.36 9.79 23.43
N SER A 32 -17.92 10.99 23.38
CA SER A 32 -17.45 12.33 23.78
C SER A 32 -15.95 12.67 24.01
N MET A 33 -15.54 13.76 23.32
CA MET A 33 -14.82 14.93 23.84
C MET A 33 -13.37 14.75 24.34
N LYS A 34 -12.46 14.47 23.39
CA LYS A 34 -11.02 14.85 23.45
C LYS A 34 -10.44 15.22 22.08
N GLN A 35 -11.29 15.41 21.08
CA GLN A 35 -10.93 15.35 19.65
C GLN A 35 -10.61 16.72 19.02
N GLU A 36 -10.77 17.83 19.73
CA GLU A 36 -10.60 19.19 19.17
C GLU A 36 -9.16 19.73 19.20
N ALA A 37 -8.25 19.13 19.96
CA ALA A 37 -6.86 19.62 20.07
C ALA A 37 -5.87 18.95 19.10
N ASP A 38 -6.26 17.85 18.43
CA ASP A 38 -5.40 17.08 17.52
C ASP A 38 -5.56 17.54 16.05
N ILE A 39 -6.77 17.98 15.67
CA ILE A 39 -7.15 18.40 14.31
C ILE A 39 -6.46 19.72 13.90
N THR A 40 -6.15 20.59 14.86
CA THR A 40 -5.55 21.92 14.58
C THR A 40 -4.07 21.88 14.20
N LYS A 41 -3.39 20.74 14.38
CA LYS A 41 -1.99 20.54 13.93
C LYS A 41 -1.90 19.87 12.55
N GLU A 42 -2.94 19.13 12.14
CA GLU A 42 -3.03 18.49 10.82
C GLU A 42 -3.28 19.49 9.68
N SER A 43 -3.87 20.66 9.96
CA SER A 43 -4.24 21.64 8.93
C SER A 43 -3.09 22.53 8.43
N GLU A 44 -1.92 22.54 9.07
CA GLU A 44 -0.86 23.53 8.79
C GLU A 44 0.27 23.04 7.85
N THR A 45 0.22 21.83 7.29
CA THR A 45 1.32 21.33 6.42
C THR A 45 0.86 20.57 5.18
N PHE A 46 -0.07 21.16 4.45
CA PHE A 46 -0.34 20.74 3.07
C PHE A 46 0.74 21.30 2.13
N ILE A 47 1.32 20.42 1.31
CA ILE A 47 2.28 20.79 0.27
C ILE A 47 1.82 20.24 -1.08
N SER A 48 2.42 20.73 -2.16
CA SER A 48 2.14 20.22 -3.50
C SER A 48 2.52 18.74 -3.60
N VAL A 49 1.66 17.92 -4.21
CA VAL A 49 1.92 16.49 -4.40
C VAL A 49 3.21 16.24 -5.19
N GLN A 50 3.55 17.11 -6.15
CA GLN A 50 4.79 17.00 -6.93
C GLN A 50 6.05 17.37 -6.13
N ASP A 51 5.91 18.13 -5.04
CA ASP A 51 7.01 18.50 -4.16
C ASP A 51 7.17 17.53 -2.98
N TYR A 52 6.24 16.59 -2.81
CA TYR A 52 6.28 15.64 -1.71
C TYR A 52 7.13 14.43 -2.07
N ASP A 53 8.18 14.19 -1.31
CA ASP A 53 9.14 13.09 -1.44
C ASP A 53 9.06 12.11 -0.25
N GLY A 54 7.97 12.19 0.54
CA GLY A 54 7.83 11.47 1.81
C GLY A 54 8.53 12.13 3.01
N THR A 55 9.32 13.19 2.82
CA THR A 55 10.00 13.88 3.93
C THR A 55 8.99 14.53 4.86
N GLY A 56 9.10 14.21 6.15
CA GLY A 56 8.19 14.69 7.19
C GLY A 56 7.01 13.75 7.47
N TYR A 57 6.90 12.63 6.73
CA TYR A 57 5.99 11.56 7.08
C TYR A 57 6.29 11.03 8.49
N THR A 58 5.24 10.83 9.28
CA THR A 58 5.36 10.30 10.63
C THR A 58 4.10 9.54 11.02
N LEU A 59 4.27 8.52 11.87
CA LEU A 59 3.15 7.81 12.46
C LEU A 59 2.45 8.69 13.50
N ARG A 60 1.14 8.48 13.68
CA ARG A 60 0.33 9.25 14.65
C ARG A 60 0.87 9.15 16.08
N ASN A 61 1.44 8.00 16.43
CA ASN A 61 2.04 7.72 17.73
C ASN A 61 3.57 7.86 17.71
N ALA A 62 4.12 8.74 16.87
CA ALA A 62 5.57 8.87 16.77
C ALA A 62 6.24 9.40 18.04
N SER A 63 7.43 8.87 18.31
CA SER A 63 8.26 9.24 19.45
C SER A 63 9.59 9.82 18.96
N PRO A 64 9.91 11.09 19.27
CA PRO A 64 11.19 11.68 18.91
C PRO A 64 12.41 10.93 19.47
N ALA A 65 12.23 10.25 20.61
CA ALA A 65 13.28 9.41 21.21
C ALA A 65 13.53 8.16 20.36
N ILE A 66 12.46 7.50 19.88
CA ILE A 66 12.57 6.32 19.00
C ILE A 66 13.04 6.73 17.61
N GLU A 67 12.65 7.90 17.12
CA GLU A 67 13.13 8.44 15.84
C GLU A 67 14.65 8.70 15.87
N LYS A 68 15.16 9.24 16.99
CA LYS A 68 16.61 9.36 17.21
C LYS A 68 17.28 7.99 17.27
N LEU A 69 16.70 7.04 17.99
CA LEU A 69 17.21 5.67 18.08
C LEU A 69 17.26 4.99 16.70
N ALA A 70 16.22 5.17 15.88
CA ALA A 70 16.15 4.64 14.52
C ALA A 70 17.26 5.20 13.63
N ARG A 71 17.50 6.53 13.66
CA ARG A 71 18.60 7.16 12.92
C ARG A 71 19.98 6.68 13.38
N GLU A 72 20.18 6.54 14.69
CA GLU A 72 21.47 6.13 15.25
C GLU A 72 21.81 4.67 14.93
N ASN A 73 20.80 3.84 14.64
CA ASN A 73 20.94 2.41 14.35
C ASN A 73 20.43 2.03 12.96
N GLU A 74 20.32 2.99 12.03
CA GLU A 74 19.65 2.81 10.73
C GLU A 74 20.19 1.61 9.96
N LYS A 75 21.52 1.45 9.95
CA LYS A 75 22.18 0.34 9.25
C LYS A 75 21.73 -1.02 9.78
N ASP A 76 21.76 -1.20 11.10
CA ASP A 76 21.49 -2.49 11.75
C ASP A 76 19.99 -2.81 11.68
N ILE A 77 19.13 -1.78 11.78
CA ILE A 77 17.68 -1.92 11.55
C ILE A 77 17.40 -2.36 10.12
N ASN A 78 18.03 -1.71 9.14
CA ASN A 78 17.84 -2.05 7.72
C ASN A 78 18.32 -3.48 7.41
N GLU A 79 19.38 -3.95 8.07
CA GLU A 79 19.85 -5.33 7.96
C GLU A 79 18.84 -6.31 8.56
N ALA A 80 18.30 -6.04 9.76
CA ALA A 80 17.27 -6.88 10.39
C ALA A 80 16.00 -7.00 9.52
N PHE A 81 15.55 -5.92 8.89
CA PHE A 81 14.41 -5.98 7.96
C PHE A 81 14.73 -6.81 6.71
N LYS A 82 15.90 -6.62 6.10
CA LYS A 82 16.30 -7.40 4.92
C LYS A 82 16.40 -8.89 5.24
N ASP A 83 16.97 -9.22 6.39
CA ASP A 83 17.07 -10.60 6.87
C ASP A 83 15.69 -11.21 7.10
N TYR A 84 14.79 -10.45 7.74
CA TYR A 84 13.40 -10.88 7.95
C TYR A 84 12.69 -11.21 6.62
N PHE A 85 12.72 -10.29 5.65
CA PHE A 85 12.08 -10.55 4.34
C PHE A 85 12.73 -11.70 3.57
N SER A 86 14.06 -11.84 3.66
CA SER A 86 14.76 -12.95 3.02
C SER A 86 14.44 -14.30 3.67
N GLN A 87 14.28 -14.36 4.99
CA GLN A 87 14.08 -15.60 5.74
C GLN A 87 12.62 -16.04 5.77
N GLU A 88 11.69 -15.11 6.03
CA GLU A 88 10.27 -15.42 6.19
C GLU A 88 9.52 -15.44 4.85
N TYR A 89 9.98 -14.65 3.88
CA TYR A 89 9.26 -14.42 2.62
C TYR A 89 10.05 -14.75 1.35
N SER A 90 11.24 -15.35 1.50
CA SER A 90 12.11 -15.70 0.37
C SER A 90 12.36 -14.53 -0.61
N THR A 91 12.37 -13.28 -0.11
CA THR A 91 12.39 -12.07 -0.94
C THR A 91 13.48 -11.09 -0.51
N GLU A 92 14.25 -10.60 -1.48
CA GLU A 92 15.17 -9.49 -1.27
C GLU A 92 14.44 -8.15 -1.40
N VAL A 93 14.65 -7.24 -0.44
CA VAL A 93 13.97 -5.94 -0.40
C VAL A 93 14.96 -4.76 -0.28
N THR A 94 14.50 -3.59 -0.71
CA THR A 94 15.10 -2.29 -0.41
C THR A 94 14.27 -1.61 0.67
N VAL A 95 14.92 -1.14 1.74
CA VAL A 95 14.28 -0.32 2.77
C VAL A 95 14.39 1.14 2.35
N HIS A 96 13.26 1.82 2.25
CA HIS A 96 13.17 3.20 1.75
C HIS A 96 12.95 4.22 2.86
N ASN A 97 12.27 3.83 3.94
CA ASN A 97 11.97 4.71 5.07
C ASN A 97 11.83 3.93 6.39
N LEU A 98 12.21 4.57 7.50
CA LEU A 98 12.00 4.09 8.86
C LEU A 98 11.11 5.10 9.60
N ALA A 99 9.86 4.73 9.84
CA ALA A 99 8.90 5.55 10.58
C ALA A 99 8.83 5.09 12.04
N ALA A 100 9.13 5.98 12.98
CA ALA A 100 9.11 5.66 14.40
C ALA A 100 7.69 5.77 14.99
N ALA A 101 7.36 4.81 15.84
CA ALA A 101 6.22 4.80 16.75
C ALA A 101 6.72 4.81 18.21
N ASN A 102 5.80 4.89 19.17
CA ASN A 102 6.13 4.93 20.61
C ASN A 102 6.90 3.70 21.10
N ASP A 103 6.63 2.54 20.52
CA ASP A 103 7.11 1.23 20.96
C ASP A 103 7.62 0.36 19.79
N ALA A 104 7.83 0.96 18.62
CA ALA A 104 8.28 0.24 17.44
C ALA A 104 8.87 1.16 16.37
N ILE A 105 9.53 0.57 15.40
CA ILE A 105 9.99 1.23 14.16
C ILE A 105 9.39 0.45 12.99
N THR A 106 8.73 1.13 12.08
CA THR A 106 8.16 0.54 10.85
C THR A 106 9.08 0.83 9.68
N ALA A 107 9.46 -0.21 8.93
CA ALA A 107 10.19 -0.04 7.67
C ALA A 107 9.25 -0.18 6.48
N TYR A 108 9.27 0.81 5.59
CA TYR A 108 8.64 0.74 4.27
C TYR A 108 9.65 0.16 3.28
N VAL A 109 9.23 -0.86 2.55
CA VAL A 109 10.11 -1.64 1.70
C VAL A 109 9.50 -1.89 0.33
N GLU A 110 10.37 -2.09 -0.65
CA GLU A 110 10.06 -2.50 -2.02
C GLU A 110 10.84 -3.78 -2.35
N SER A 111 10.21 -4.74 -3.03
CA SER A 111 10.92 -5.93 -3.51
C SER A 111 11.89 -5.59 -4.66
N LYS A 112 13.08 -6.20 -4.66
CA LYS A 112 14.10 -5.92 -5.69
C LYS A 112 13.91 -6.67 -7.00
N SER A 113 13.07 -7.68 -7.00
CA SER A 113 12.81 -8.56 -8.14
C SER A 113 11.35 -8.95 -8.18
N ASN A 114 10.95 -9.58 -9.27
CA ASN A 114 9.59 -10.10 -9.37
C ASN A 114 9.30 -11.16 -8.29
N PRO A 115 8.08 -11.15 -7.72
CA PRO A 115 7.01 -10.17 -7.92
C PRO A 115 7.37 -8.77 -7.36
N ASN A 116 7.14 -7.71 -8.15
CA ASN A 116 7.31 -6.33 -7.69
C ASN A 116 6.16 -5.96 -6.73
N PHE A 117 6.49 -5.47 -5.54
CA PHE A 117 5.51 -4.96 -4.58
C PHE A 117 6.15 -4.03 -3.53
N HIS A 118 5.30 -3.19 -2.93
CA HIS A 118 5.60 -2.39 -1.75
C HIS A 118 4.88 -2.94 -0.53
N THR A 119 5.54 -2.93 0.62
CA THR A 119 4.91 -3.34 1.90
C THR A 119 5.65 -2.71 3.08
N TYR A 120 5.31 -3.12 4.29
CA TYR A 120 6.04 -2.73 5.48
C TYR A 120 6.14 -3.87 6.50
N ALA A 121 7.15 -3.77 7.36
CA ALA A 121 7.31 -4.61 8.54
C ALA A 121 7.66 -3.73 9.75
N VAL A 122 7.61 -4.30 10.94
CA VAL A 122 7.75 -3.59 12.21
C VAL A 122 8.81 -4.29 13.06
N VAL A 123 9.70 -3.53 13.66
CA VAL A 123 10.62 -3.99 14.72
C VAL A 123 10.22 -3.36 16.06
N PRO A 124 9.93 -4.15 17.10
CA PRO A 124 9.57 -3.62 18.41
C PRO A 124 10.74 -2.89 19.08
N VAL A 125 10.39 -1.90 19.92
CA VAL A 125 11.30 -1.24 20.85
C VAL A 125 10.75 -1.36 22.27
N ARG A 126 11.52 -1.98 23.17
CA ARG A 126 11.13 -2.15 24.58
C ARG A 126 12.20 -1.57 25.48
N GLN A 127 11.78 -0.72 26.42
CA GLN A 127 12.69 -0.08 27.38
C GLN A 127 13.87 0.68 26.74
N GLY A 128 13.69 1.18 25.50
CA GLY A 128 14.73 1.88 24.74
C GLY A 128 15.66 0.98 23.93
N GLU A 129 15.43 -0.33 23.91
CA GLU A 129 16.20 -1.31 23.14
C GLU A 129 15.41 -1.80 21.92
N ILE A 130 16.06 -1.85 20.76
CA ILE A 130 15.50 -2.41 19.52
C ILE A 130 15.63 -3.94 19.58
N LEU A 131 14.52 -4.63 19.35
CA LEU A 131 14.47 -6.10 19.37
C LEU A 131 14.63 -6.64 17.95
N TYR A 132 15.86 -6.63 17.44
CA TYR A 132 16.19 -6.96 16.05
C TYR A 132 15.76 -8.36 15.60
N ASP A 133 15.60 -9.31 16.53
CA ASP A 133 15.14 -10.68 16.30
C ASP A 133 13.61 -10.84 16.39
N GLU A 134 12.88 -9.77 16.74
CA GLU A 134 11.41 -9.75 16.84
C GLU A 134 10.75 -8.95 15.71
N VAL A 135 11.39 -8.84 14.54
CA VAL A 135 10.77 -8.24 13.35
C VAL A 135 9.53 -9.03 12.97
N PHE A 136 8.44 -8.34 12.67
CA PHE A 136 7.18 -8.96 12.27
C PHE A 136 6.42 -8.12 11.23
N SER A 137 5.55 -8.77 10.46
CA SER A 137 4.57 -8.13 9.59
C SER A 137 3.19 -8.18 10.23
N GLN A 138 2.32 -7.23 9.87
CA GLN A 138 0.90 -7.37 10.20
C GLN A 138 0.30 -8.53 9.40
N GLY A 139 -0.56 -9.32 10.04
CA GLY A 139 -1.10 -10.54 9.46
C GLY A 139 -1.73 -10.31 8.08
N GLY A 140 -1.23 -11.04 7.08
CA GLY A 140 -1.72 -10.99 5.70
C GLY A 140 -1.17 -9.82 4.87
N LYS A 141 -0.43 -8.88 5.47
CA LYS A 141 0.00 -7.65 4.78
C LYS A 141 1.06 -7.94 3.72
N VAL A 142 2.06 -8.76 4.04
CA VAL A 142 3.12 -9.12 3.09
C VAL A 142 2.61 -10.16 2.11
N GLU A 143 1.79 -11.09 2.56
CA GLU A 143 1.15 -12.12 1.73
C GLU A 143 0.27 -11.50 0.64
N ASN A 144 -0.55 -10.50 1.00
CA ASN A 144 -1.32 -9.69 0.05
C ASN A 144 -0.42 -8.93 -0.93
N ALA A 145 0.71 -8.40 -0.46
CA ALA A 145 1.63 -7.67 -1.32
C ALA A 145 2.32 -8.60 -2.34
N ILE A 146 2.75 -9.78 -1.90
CA ILE A 146 3.28 -10.83 -2.79
C ILE A 146 2.21 -11.27 -3.80
N ALA A 147 0.98 -11.54 -3.35
CA ALA A 147 -0.09 -11.99 -4.23
C ALA A 147 -0.46 -10.95 -5.29
N SER A 148 -0.57 -9.68 -4.92
CA SER A 148 -0.81 -8.59 -5.88
C SER A 148 0.36 -8.40 -6.85
N GLY A 149 1.60 -8.50 -6.38
CA GLY A 149 2.79 -8.45 -7.25
C GLY A 149 2.87 -9.64 -8.22
N LEU A 150 2.50 -10.85 -7.79
CA LEU A 150 2.43 -12.03 -8.68
C LEU A 150 1.35 -11.86 -9.74
N TYR A 151 0.19 -11.34 -9.34
CA TYR A 151 -0.89 -11.02 -10.26
C TYR A 151 -0.42 -10.02 -11.32
N ALA A 152 0.17 -8.89 -10.89
CA ALA A 152 0.71 -7.88 -11.80
C ALA A 152 1.80 -8.43 -12.73
N TRP A 153 2.70 -9.27 -12.21
CA TRP A 153 3.75 -9.87 -13.03
C TRP A 153 3.18 -10.84 -14.09
N VAL A 154 2.17 -11.64 -13.76
CA VAL A 154 1.54 -12.53 -14.74
C VAL A 154 0.80 -11.73 -15.81
N TYR A 155 0.05 -10.70 -15.41
CA TYR A 155 -0.72 -9.83 -16.30
C TYR A 155 0.03 -8.54 -16.70
N GLU A 156 1.36 -8.59 -16.80
CA GLU A 156 2.19 -7.38 -17.00
C GLU A 156 1.81 -6.59 -18.25
N ASP A 157 1.44 -7.28 -19.33
CA ASP A 157 1.01 -6.65 -20.57
C ASP A 157 -0.27 -5.82 -20.35
N GLU A 158 -1.20 -6.30 -19.52
CA GLU A 158 -2.45 -5.58 -19.22
C GLU A 158 -2.19 -4.38 -18.33
N PHE A 159 -1.32 -4.52 -17.31
CA PHE A 159 -0.90 -3.39 -16.48
C PHE A 159 -0.15 -2.34 -17.30
N GLN A 160 0.68 -2.75 -18.27
CA GLN A 160 1.32 -1.82 -19.20
C GLN A 160 0.30 -1.07 -20.06
N GLN A 161 -0.81 -1.71 -20.46
CA GLN A 161 -1.90 -1.02 -21.16
C GLN A 161 -2.62 -0.03 -20.25
N LEU A 162 -2.78 -0.34 -18.96
CA LEU A 162 -3.33 0.60 -17.98
C LEU A 162 -2.39 1.80 -17.78
N ASP A 163 -1.09 1.58 -17.66
CA ASP A 163 -0.08 2.64 -17.57
C ASP A 163 -0.16 3.58 -18.79
N GLN A 164 -0.15 3.02 -20.01
CA GLN A 164 -0.25 3.79 -21.26
C GLN A 164 -1.56 4.58 -21.35
N LEU A 165 -2.68 4.00 -20.91
CA LEU A 165 -3.97 4.68 -20.85
C LEU A 165 -3.90 5.90 -19.92
N LEU A 166 -3.35 5.72 -18.72
CA LEU A 166 -3.24 6.79 -17.75
C LEU A 166 -2.30 7.90 -18.21
N GLU A 167 -1.12 7.54 -18.75
CA GLU A 167 -0.17 8.49 -19.32
C GLU A 167 -0.82 9.35 -20.42
N ALA A 168 -1.47 8.72 -21.41
CA ALA A 168 -2.16 9.42 -22.49
C ALA A 168 -3.32 10.30 -21.98
N PHE A 169 -4.03 9.84 -20.94
CA PHE A 169 -5.10 10.60 -20.31
C PHE A 169 -4.56 11.86 -19.59
N MET A 170 -3.42 11.74 -18.89
CA MET A 170 -2.76 12.85 -18.19
C MET A 170 -2.15 13.89 -19.14
N GLU A 171 -1.77 13.53 -20.37
CA GLU A 171 -1.31 14.51 -21.38
C GLU A 171 -2.36 15.58 -21.71
N HIS A 172 -3.64 15.24 -21.56
CA HIS A 172 -4.77 16.08 -21.98
C HIS A 172 -5.63 16.58 -20.81
N ASN A 173 -5.40 16.08 -19.60
CA ASN A 173 -6.15 16.46 -18.40
C ASN A 173 -5.15 16.82 -17.29
N PRO A 174 -5.34 17.94 -16.56
CA PRO A 174 -4.36 18.44 -15.60
C PRO A 174 -4.39 17.64 -14.29
N ILE A 175 -4.05 16.36 -14.34
CA ILE A 175 -3.94 15.45 -13.21
C ILE A 175 -2.58 14.73 -13.21
N THR A 176 -2.19 14.22 -12.05
CA THR A 176 -0.90 13.54 -11.80
C THR A 176 -1.06 12.48 -10.70
N GLY A 177 -0.06 11.61 -10.56
CA GLY A 177 0.14 10.75 -9.40
C GLY A 177 1.04 11.39 -8.33
N VAL A 178 1.41 10.60 -7.33
CA VAL A 178 2.46 10.94 -6.35
C VAL A 178 3.86 10.85 -6.98
N THR A 179 4.91 11.29 -6.28
CA THR A 179 6.29 11.05 -6.73
C THR A 179 6.72 9.61 -6.46
N ASP A 180 7.73 9.12 -7.19
CA ASP A 180 8.34 7.80 -6.92
C ASP A 180 8.95 7.76 -5.50
N GLU A 181 9.52 8.87 -5.03
CA GLU A 181 10.04 8.97 -3.68
C GLU A 181 8.94 8.83 -2.62
N ALA A 182 7.79 9.50 -2.80
CA ALA A 182 6.66 9.39 -1.90
C ALA A 182 6.03 7.99 -1.94
N LEU A 183 5.89 7.40 -3.13
CA LEU A 183 5.49 6.00 -3.30
C LEU A 183 6.36 5.09 -2.43
N ASN A 184 7.67 5.13 -2.63
CA ASN A 184 8.61 4.24 -1.96
C ASN A 184 8.70 4.45 -0.44
N ARG A 185 8.57 5.70 0.03
CA ARG A 185 8.81 6.04 1.44
C ARG A 185 7.56 5.99 2.33
N VAL A 186 6.38 6.04 1.72
CA VAL A 186 5.12 6.21 2.45
C VAL A 186 4.09 5.14 2.09
N ILE A 187 4.09 4.69 0.83
CA ILE A 187 3.10 3.73 0.34
C ILE A 187 3.66 2.32 0.53
N GLY A 188 3.07 1.55 1.45
CA GLY A 188 3.39 0.14 1.69
C GLY A 188 2.22 -0.77 1.33
N ALA A 189 1.86 -0.84 0.05
CA ALA A 189 0.60 -1.47 -0.37
C ALA A 189 0.66 -2.22 -1.72
N GLY A 190 1.19 -3.45 -1.71
CA GLY A 190 1.12 -4.36 -2.84
C GLY A 190 1.80 -3.84 -4.09
N TYR A 191 1.42 -4.35 -5.25
CA TYR A 191 1.87 -3.77 -6.52
C TYR A 191 1.36 -2.33 -6.63
N SER A 192 2.27 -1.37 -6.67
CA SER A 192 1.95 0.06 -6.65
C SER A 192 2.78 0.82 -7.67
N THR A 193 2.15 1.83 -8.26
CA THR A 193 2.76 2.84 -9.12
C THR A 193 2.45 4.23 -8.54
N PRO A 194 3.04 5.30 -9.08
CA PRO A 194 2.62 6.67 -8.77
C PRO A 194 1.12 6.95 -8.91
N TYR A 195 0.41 6.18 -9.73
CA TYR A 195 -0.97 6.44 -10.12
C TYR A 195 -1.99 5.53 -9.44
N TYR A 196 -1.62 4.29 -9.16
CA TYR A 196 -2.53 3.31 -8.58
C TYR A 196 -1.82 2.28 -7.71
N ARG A 197 -2.62 1.56 -6.91
CA ARG A 197 -2.17 0.42 -6.11
C ARG A 197 -3.13 -0.75 -6.21
N THR A 198 -2.60 -1.95 -6.09
CA THR A 198 -3.35 -3.19 -6.20
C THR A 198 -3.39 -3.92 -4.86
N ALA A 199 -4.57 -4.44 -4.51
CA ALA A 199 -4.71 -5.36 -3.39
C ALA A 199 -5.56 -6.57 -3.78
N VAL A 200 -5.35 -7.68 -3.07
CA VAL A 200 -6.11 -8.92 -3.25
C VAL A 200 -6.91 -9.22 -1.99
N LEU A 201 -8.22 -9.28 -2.12
CA LEU A 201 -9.15 -9.71 -1.06
C LEU A 201 -9.53 -11.19 -1.17
N ASP A 202 -9.30 -11.80 -2.34
CA ASP A 202 -9.60 -13.19 -2.58
C ASP A 202 -8.61 -14.09 -1.84
N LYS A 203 -9.14 -14.98 -0.99
CA LYS A 203 -8.31 -15.87 -0.18
C LYS A 203 -7.51 -16.86 -1.04
N SER A 204 -8.09 -17.44 -2.09
CA SER A 204 -7.40 -18.40 -2.96
C SER A 204 -6.20 -17.74 -3.64
N LEU A 205 -6.33 -16.47 -4.01
CA LEU A 205 -5.24 -15.70 -4.60
C LEU A 205 -4.19 -15.28 -3.56
N ILE A 206 -4.59 -14.93 -2.33
CA ILE A 206 -3.65 -14.71 -1.22
C ILE A 206 -2.86 -15.99 -0.91
N ASP A 207 -3.50 -17.15 -0.91
CA ASP A 207 -2.85 -18.44 -0.60
C ASP A 207 -1.73 -18.79 -1.60
N ILE A 208 -1.71 -18.20 -2.80
CA ILE A 208 -0.59 -18.34 -3.77
C ILE A 208 0.71 -17.72 -3.24
N SER A 209 0.63 -16.72 -2.35
CA SER A 209 1.84 -16.15 -1.73
C SER A 209 2.65 -17.21 -0.98
N GLN A 210 2.01 -18.19 -0.34
CA GLN A 210 2.72 -19.29 0.32
C GLN A 210 3.45 -20.17 -0.70
N ASP A 211 2.83 -20.42 -1.85
CA ASP A 211 3.46 -21.19 -2.91
C ASP A 211 4.71 -20.47 -3.46
N TYR A 212 4.70 -19.14 -3.48
CA TYR A 212 5.88 -18.33 -3.81
C TYR A 212 6.96 -18.43 -2.74
N ILE A 213 6.61 -18.35 -1.46
CA ILE A 213 7.58 -18.49 -0.36
C ILE A 213 8.29 -19.85 -0.44
N ASP A 214 7.53 -20.92 -0.73
CA ASP A 214 8.04 -22.28 -0.86
C ASP A 214 8.85 -22.50 -2.16
N HIS A 215 8.50 -21.78 -3.23
CA HIS A 215 9.06 -21.95 -4.58
C HIS A 215 9.38 -20.61 -5.28
N PRO A 216 10.26 -19.76 -4.73
CA PRO A 216 10.44 -18.37 -5.17
C PRO A 216 11.03 -18.24 -6.58
N ASN A 217 11.69 -19.29 -7.07
CA ASN A 217 12.39 -19.31 -8.36
C ASN A 217 11.54 -19.79 -9.54
N ARG A 218 10.22 -19.92 -9.36
CA ARG A 218 9.31 -20.30 -10.46
C ARG A 218 9.34 -19.25 -11.58
N THR A 219 9.16 -19.73 -12.81
CA THR A 219 9.11 -18.83 -13.96
C THR A 219 7.76 -18.12 -14.03
N LYS A 220 7.70 -16.97 -14.71
CA LYS A 220 6.43 -16.28 -15.00
C LYS A 220 5.37 -17.22 -15.61
N ARG A 221 5.78 -18.13 -16.50
CA ARG A 221 4.87 -19.12 -17.11
C ARG A 221 4.30 -20.10 -16.07
N ASP A 222 5.09 -20.50 -15.09
CA ASP A 222 4.62 -21.39 -14.03
C ASP A 222 3.64 -20.66 -13.10
N TRP A 223 3.86 -19.38 -12.81
CA TRP A 223 2.90 -18.53 -12.10
C TRP A 223 1.61 -18.29 -12.88
N ALA A 224 1.71 -18.06 -14.19
CA ALA A 224 0.53 -17.94 -15.04
C ALA A 224 -0.32 -19.21 -15.00
N ASN A 225 0.30 -20.38 -15.07
CA ASN A 225 -0.41 -21.66 -14.94
C ASN A 225 -1.04 -21.84 -13.54
N ALA A 226 -0.34 -21.43 -12.47
CA ALA A 226 -0.87 -21.49 -11.11
C ALA A 226 -2.10 -20.60 -10.96
N LEU A 227 -2.03 -19.33 -11.39
CA LEU A 227 -3.17 -18.41 -11.36
C LEU A 227 -4.36 -18.90 -12.19
N GLN A 228 -4.11 -19.39 -13.40
CA GLN A 228 -5.18 -19.95 -14.26
C GLN A 228 -5.85 -21.18 -13.65
N SER A 229 -5.16 -21.91 -12.77
CA SER A 229 -5.69 -23.09 -12.09
C SER A 229 -6.38 -22.74 -10.76
N THR A 230 -6.23 -21.51 -10.29
CA THR A 230 -6.84 -21.01 -9.06
C THR A 230 -8.23 -20.47 -9.37
N ASP A 231 -9.22 -20.97 -8.66
CA ASP A 231 -10.58 -20.42 -8.68
C ASP A 231 -10.62 -19.21 -7.73
N TYR A 232 -10.32 -18.02 -8.28
CA TYR A 232 -10.40 -16.75 -7.57
C TYR A 232 -11.41 -15.82 -8.24
N ASN A 233 -12.03 -14.97 -7.43
CA ASN A 233 -12.95 -13.96 -7.91
C ASN A 233 -12.18 -12.71 -8.36
N HIS A 234 -12.21 -12.40 -9.65
CA HIS A 234 -11.58 -11.18 -10.18
C HIS A 234 -12.08 -9.90 -9.51
N LYS A 235 -13.32 -9.86 -8.99
CA LYS A 235 -13.84 -8.68 -8.27
C LYS A 235 -13.12 -8.41 -6.95
N ASP A 236 -12.45 -9.41 -6.42
CA ASP A 236 -11.67 -9.32 -5.19
C ASP A 236 -10.20 -8.97 -5.47
N VAL A 237 -9.85 -8.64 -6.72
CA VAL A 237 -8.64 -7.90 -7.07
C VAL A 237 -9.00 -6.42 -7.20
N THR A 238 -8.49 -5.58 -6.32
CA THR A 238 -8.76 -4.13 -6.32
C THR A 238 -7.64 -3.37 -7.00
N ILE A 239 -7.98 -2.38 -7.81
CA ILE A 239 -7.05 -1.47 -8.47
C ILE A 239 -7.51 -0.05 -8.14
N SER A 240 -6.84 0.58 -7.18
CA SER A 240 -7.23 1.89 -6.63
C SER A 240 -6.34 2.97 -7.20
N LEU A 241 -6.90 3.82 -8.06
CA LEU A 241 -6.25 4.98 -8.64
C LEU A 241 -6.33 6.15 -7.66
N HIS A 242 -5.18 6.70 -7.28
CA HIS A 242 -5.08 7.85 -6.39
C HIS A 242 -4.40 9.00 -7.13
N LEU A 243 -5.24 9.87 -7.70
CA LEU A 243 -4.82 10.94 -8.60
C LEU A 243 -5.03 12.30 -7.95
N TYR A 244 -4.32 13.29 -8.45
CA TYR A 244 -4.26 14.64 -7.91
C TYR A 244 -4.34 15.65 -9.04
N MET A 245 -4.99 16.80 -8.82
CA MET A 245 -4.89 17.91 -9.77
C MET A 245 -3.42 18.33 -9.90
N ALA A 246 -2.91 18.48 -11.12
CA ALA A 246 -1.52 18.84 -11.40
C ALA A 246 -1.22 20.32 -11.12
N VAL A 247 -2.24 21.18 -11.07
CA VAL A 247 -2.08 22.63 -10.85
C VAL A 247 -2.54 22.98 -9.44
N GLN A 248 -1.66 23.67 -8.69
CA GLN A 248 -1.97 24.16 -7.35
C GLN A 248 -3.20 25.07 -7.35
N GLY A 249 -4.09 24.84 -6.38
CA GLY A 249 -5.34 25.60 -6.23
C GLY A 249 -6.47 25.18 -7.15
N ASN A 250 -6.25 24.24 -8.08
CA ASN A 250 -7.36 23.63 -8.82
C ASN A 250 -8.09 22.63 -7.93
N GLU A 251 -9.42 22.72 -7.93
CA GLU A 251 -10.31 21.73 -7.35
C GLU A 251 -10.44 20.52 -8.29
N PRO A 252 -10.67 19.31 -7.76
CA PRO A 252 -11.05 18.15 -8.56
C PRO A 252 -12.26 18.43 -9.47
N GLU A 253 -12.16 18.04 -10.73
CA GLU A 253 -13.20 18.29 -11.72
C GLU A 253 -14.00 17.02 -12.03
N GLN A 254 -15.32 17.08 -11.84
CA GLN A 254 -16.22 15.96 -12.17
C GLN A 254 -16.11 15.54 -13.63
N SER A 255 -15.83 16.48 -14.54
CA SER A 255 -15.66 16.18 -15.96
C SER A 255 -14.43 15.30 -16.25
N ILE A 256 -13.36 15.45 -15.47
CA ILE A 256 -12.17 14.60 -15.57
C ILE A 256 -12.48 13.21 -15.03
N LEU A 257 -13.12 13.13 -13.86
CA LEU A 257 -13.53 11.85 -13.26
C LEU A 257 -14.42 11.02 -14.20
N SER A 258 -15.45 11.64 -14.76
CA SER A 258 -16.38 10.96 -15.67
C SER A 258 -15.71 10.51 -16.97
N LYS A 259 -14.78 11.31 -17.52
CA LYS A 259 -14.01 10.89 -18.70
C LYS A 259 -13.08 9.71 -18.38
N LEU A 260 -12.41 9.74 -17.22
CA LEU A 260 -11.53 8.64 -16.83
C LEU A 260 -12.30 7.34 -16.60
N GLU A 261 -13.48 7.42 -15.98
CA GLU A 261 -14.38 6.27 -15.88
C GLU A 261 -14.73 5.71 -17.26
N GLU A 262 -15.10 6.57 -18.21
CA GLU A 262 -15.43 6.17 -19.58
C GLU A 262 -14.22 5.51 -20.27
N GLU A 263 -13.02 6.07 -20.15
CA GLU A 263 -11.80 5.50 -20.72
C GLU A 263 -11.49 4.11 -20.15
N ILE A 264 -11.59 3.93 -18.83
CA ILE A 264 -11.40 2.61 -18.19
C ILE A 264 -12.43 1.60 -18.71
N ARG A 265 -13.70 1.99 -18.85
CA ARG A 265 -14.76 1.12 -19.38
C ARG A 265 -14.54 0.77 -20.86
N ASN A 266 -14.10 1.72 -21.67
CA ASN A 266 -13.83 1.53 -23.10
C ASN A 266 -12.63 0.59 -23.34
N HIS A 267 -11.69 0.51 -22.39
CA HIS A 267 -10.50 -0.34 -22.47
C HIS A 267 -10.62 -1.63 -21.63
N SER A 268 -11.85 -2.00 -21.22
CA SER A 268 -12.13 -3.16 -20.36
C SER A 268 -11.55 -4.51 -20.84
N ASN A 269 -11.33 -4.65 -22.15
CA ASN A 269 -10.77 -5.85 -22.76
C ASN A 269 -9.23 -5.89 -22.79
N THR A 270 -8.55 -4.78 -22.49
CA THR A 270 -7.08 -4.66 -22.61
C THR A 270 -6.38 -4.38 -21.29
N ILE A 271 -7.10 -3.84 -20.29
CA ILE A 271 -6.57 -3.56 -18.95
C ILE A 271 -6.85 -4.72 -17.98
N PRO A 272 -6.20 -4.76 -16.80
CA PRO A 272 -6.35 -5.86 -15.85
C PRO A 272 -7.79 -6.02 -15.40
N GLN A 273 -8.25 -7.26 -15.27
CA GLN A 273 -9.54 -7.53 -14.62
C GLN A 273 -9.46 -7.18 -13.13
N GLY A 274 -10.54 -6.64 -12.59
CA GLY A 274 -10.56 -6.17 -11.21
C GLY A 274 -11.73 -5.26 -10.90
N THR A 275 -11.78 -4.87 -9.63
CA THR A 275 -12.60 -3.78 -9.13
C THR A 275 -11.76 -2.52 -9.06
N TYR A 276 -12.12 -1.52 -9.86
CA TYR A 276 -11.44 -0.24 -9.94
C TYR A 276 -12.11 0.79 -9.04
N HIS A 277 -11.27 1.50 -8.29
CA HIS A 277 -11.64 2.67 -7.51
C HIS A 277 -10.83 3.86 -8.03
N ILE A 278 -11.43 5.05 -8.04
CA ILE A 278 -10.76 6.27 -8.49
C ILE A 278 -10.99 7.34 -7.44
N ASP A 279 -9.92 7.95 -6.96
CA ASP A 279 -9.96 9.19 -6.20
C ASP A 279 -9.21 10.27 -6.98
N ILE A 280 -9.84 11.43 -7.17
CA ILE A 280 -9.19 12.65 -7.68
C ILE A 280 -9.22 13.69 -6.56
N ASN A 281 -8.03 14.00 -6.05
CA ASN A 281 -7.78 14.95 -4.98
C ASN A 281 -7.37 16.31 -5.57
N ASP A 282 -7.44 17.39 -4.77
CA ASP A 282 -6.75 18.62 -5.12
C ASP A 282 -5.23 18.39 -5.20
N ASN A 283 -4.45 19.41 -5.56
CA ASN A 283 -3.00 19.25 -5.71
C ASN A 283 -2.26 18.89 -4.41
N TYR A 284 -2.89 19.04 -3.25
CA TYR A 284 -2.16 19.07 -1.99
C TYR A 284 -2.25 17.77 -1.20
N ILE A 285 -1.10 17.37 -0.68
CA ILE A 285 -0.94 16.22 0.21
C ILE A 285 -0.53 16.69 1.60
N ASN A 286 -1.07 16.06 2.63
CA ASN A 286 -0.66 16.31 4.00
C ASN A 286 0.75 15.76 4.20
N LYS A 287 1.73 16.62 4.48
CA LYS A 287 3.14 16.24 4.62
C LYS A 287 3.39 15.20 5.72
N VAL A 288 2.60 15.27 6.80
CA VAL A 288 2.75 14.45 8.01
C VAL A 288 2.19 13.05 7.78
N THR A 289 1.01 12.96 7.16
CA THR A 289 0.29 11.67 6.99
C THR A 289 0.47 11.05 5.61
N GLY A 290 0.94 11.80 4.62
CA GLY A 290 1.00 11.36 3.23
C GLY A 290 -0.37 11.19 2.57
N THR A 291 -1.43 11.78 3.14
CA THR A 291 -2.80 11.64 2.62
C THR A 291 -3.23 12.87 1.82
N GLY A 292 -3.77 12.64 0.62
CA GLY A 292 -4.36 13.69 -0.23
C GLY A 292 -5.86 13.90 -0.03
N SER A 293 -6.57 12.85 0.40
CA SER A 293 -8.02 12.84 0.47
C SER A 293 -8.57 13.77 1.54
N LYS A 294 -9.61 14.51 1.14
CA LYS A 294 -10.26 15.61 1.85
C LYS A 294 -11.73 15.70 1.43
N ASP A 295 -12.45 16.64 2.03
CA ASP A 295 -13.86 16.91 1.74
C ASP A 295 -14.16 17.22 0.26
N ASN A 296 -13.21 17.78 -0.49
CA ASN A 296 -13.34 18.11 -1.92
C ASN A 296 -12.91 16.97 -2.87
N THR A 297 -12.49 15.82 -2.35
CA THR A 297 -12.09 14.67 -3.18
C THR A 297 -13.29 14.11 -3.93
N LEU A 298 -13.11 13.86 -5.23
CA LEU A 298 -14.11 13.18 -6.04
C LEU A 298 -13.74 11.72 -6.17
N SER A 299 -14.70 10.83 -5.92
CA SER A 299 -14.44 9.39 -5.87
C SER A 299 -15.46 8.57 -6.66
N ILE A 300 -14.97 7.53 -7.32
CA ILE A 300 -15.77 6.36 -7.74
C ILE A 300 -15.31 5.19 -6.87
N SER A 301 -16.14 4.80 -5.92
CA SER A 301 -15.82 3.79 -4.92
C SER A 301 -17.07 3.02 -4.46
N TYR A 302 -16.94 2.17 -3.45
CA TYR A 302 -18.08 1.43 -2.90
C TYR A 302 -19.21 2.39 -2.49
N PRO A 303 -20.49 2.09 -2.82
CA PRO A 303 -21.03 0.80 -3.30
C PRO A 303 -21.02 0.60 -4.82
N GLU A 304 -20.57 1.56 -5.62
CA GLU A 304 -20.64 1.52 -7.09
C GLU A 304 -19.25 1.67 -7.75
N PRO A 305 -18.33 0.71 -7.53
CA PRO A 305 -17.04 0.73 -8.21
C PRO A 305 -17.17 0.34 -9.70
N ILE A 306 -16.10 0.57 -10.46
CA ILE A 306 -16.02 0.09 -11.84
C ILE A 306 -15.56 -1.37 -11.79
N ILE A 307 -16.33 -2.28 -12.37
CA ILE A 307 -15.99 -3.71 -12.42
C ILE A 307 -15.58 -4.06 -13.85
N ILE A 308 -14.35 -4.53 -14.01
CA ILE A 308 -13.80 -4.99 -15.30
C ILE A 308 -13.65 -6.51 -15.26
N LEU A 309 -14.40 -7.17 -16.15
CA LEU A 309 -14.34 -8.61 -16.41
C LEU A 309 -14.22 -8.79 -17.92
N LYS A 310 -13.37 -9.71 -18.37
CA LYS A 310 -13.28 -10.06 -19.80
C LYS A 310 -14.45 -10.95 -20.18
N GLU A 311 -15.01 -10.70 -21.35
CA GLU A 311 -16.07 -11.52 -21.97
C GLU A 311 -15.55 -12.86 -22.53
#